data_AF-A0A4Y2LAH5-F1
#
_entry.id   AF-A0A4Y2LAH5-F1
#
_cell.length_a   1.000
_cell.length_b   1.000
_cell.length_c   1.000
_cell.angle_alpha   90.00
_cell.angle_beta   90.00
_cell.angle_gamma   90.00
#
_symmetry.space_group_name_H-M   'P 1'
#
loop_
_entity.id
_entity.type
_entity.pdbx_description
1 polymer ?
#
loop_
_entity_poly.entity_id
_entity_poly.type
_entity_poly.pdbx_seq_one_letter_code
_entity_poly.pdbx_strand_id
1 'polypeptide(L)'
;MQLYDKLESHLRSLESIDVTTDKYATALFQLVKSCIPGNLLTIWLRNPVVKKEEDKNSCGNKLLQLLLFLRAEVEGEKRILLAKAGFKSKEALNRNKKDRDLGTLVPTADDLAYGAKALKSCIFCAKGYNSQDCFKGKKYPLRKSKIF
;
A
#
# COMPACT_ATOMS: atom_id res chain seq x y z
N MET A 1 -16.65 6.89 4.15
CA MET A 1 -17.41 6.14 3.12
C MET A 1 -18.70 6.83 2.66
N GLN A 2 -19.69 7.07 3.53
CA GLN A 2 -21.05 7.46 3.10
C GLN A 2 -21.19 8.75 2.25
N LEU A 3 -20.23 9.68 2.34
CA LEU A 3 -20.30 10.97 1.62
C LEU A 3 -20.00 10.80 0.13
N TYR A 4 -18.99 10.01 -0.21
CA TYR A 4 -18.62 9.74 -1.60
C TYR A 4 -19.70 8.93 -2.32
N ASP A 5 -20.21 7.87 -1.67
CA ASP A 5 -21.23 7.00 -2.26
C ASP A 5 -22.53 7.76 -2.57
N LYS A 6 -22.94 8.70 -1.68
CA LYS A 6 -24.06 9.60 -1.93
C LYS A 6 -23.79 10.57 -3.08
N LEU A 7 -22.60 11.16 -3.11
CA LEU A 7 -22.20 12.11 -4.15
C LEU A 7 -22.21 11.44 -5.54
N GLU A 8 -21.65 10.24 -5.65
CA GLU A 8 -21.61 9.46 -6.89
C GLU A 8 -23.03 9.04 -7.34
N SER A 9 -23.88 8.61 -6.41
CA SER A 9 -25.29 8.29 -6.72
C SER A 9 -26.06 9.50 -7.22
N HIS A 10 -25.88 10.67 -6.60
CA HIS A 10 -26.56 11.90 -7.01
C HIS A 10 -26.07 12.36 -8.38
N LEU A 11 -24.76 12.31 -8.64
CA LEU A 11 -24.20 12.66 -9.94
C LEU A 11 -24.66 11.73 -11.06
N ARG A 12 -24.74 10.41 -10.80
CA ARG A 12 -25.28 9.44 -11.78
C ARG A 12 -26.78 9.68 -12.06
N SER A 13 -27.54 10.08 -11.04
CA SER A 13 -28.95 10.49 -11.25
C SER A 13 -29.05 11.75 -12.10
N LEU A 14 -28.15 12.71 -11.92
CA LEU A 14 -28.12 13.95 -12.71
C LEU A 14 -27.68 13.72 -14.16
N GLU A 15 -26.76 12.77 -14.38
CA GLU A 15 -26.35 12.32 -15.71
C GLU A 15 -27.52 11.72 -16.50
N SER A 16 -28.41 10.96 -15.82
CA SER A 16 -29.61 10.38 -16.46
C SER A 16 -30.65 11.40 -16.93
N ILE A 17 -30.59 12.64 -16.42
CA ILE A 17 -31.51 13.74 -16.76
C ILE A 17 -30.96 14.56 -17.95
N ASP A 18 -29.83 14.13 -18.55
CA ASP A 18 -29.14 14.79 -19.67
C ASP A 18 -28.98 16.31 -19.45
N VAL A 19 -28.65 16.66 -18.20
CA VAL A 19 -28.25 18.00 -17.80
C VAL A 19 -26.88 18.24 -18.40
N THR A 20 -26.87 18.58 -19.69
CA THR A 20 -25.68 18.85 -20.50
C THR A 20 -24.64 19.61 -19.69
N THR A 21 -23.55 18.92 -19.45
CA THR A 21 -22.59 19.15 -18.36
C THR A 21 -21.95 20.52 -18.41
N ASP A 22 -21.98 21.25 -19.52
CA ASP A 22 -21.33 22.56 -19.63
C ASP A 22 -22.13 23.70 -18.97
N LYS A 23 -23.47 23.69 -19.05
CA LYS A 23 -24.31 24.76 -18.47
C LYS A 23 -24.40 24.69 -16.95
N TYR A 24 -24.40 23.47 -16.41
CA TYR A 24 -24.57 23.24 -14.97
C TYR A 24 -23.29 22.79 -14.27
N ALA A 25 -22.18 22.53 -14.97
CA ALA A 25 -20.90 22.15 -14.35
C ALA A 25 -20.50 23.11 -13.24
N THR A 26 -20.64 24.42 -13.47
CA THR A 26 -20.29 25.43 -12.46
C THR A 26 -21.15 25.31 -11.21
N ALA A 27 -22.47 25.18 -11.38
CA ALA A 27 -23.40 25.04 -10.25
C ALA A 27 -23.17 23.72 -9.50
N LEU A 28 -23.01 22.62 -10.23
CA LEU A 28 -22.72 21.30 -9.67
C LEU A 28 -21.39 21.30 -8.93
N PHE A 29 -20.36 21.94 -9.49
CA PHE A 29 -19.07 22.04 -8.83
C PHE A 29 -19.14 22.82 -7.53
N GLN A 30 -19.85 23.96 -7.48
CA GLN A 30 -20.05 24.70 -6.23
C GLN A 30 -20.83 23.89 -5.19
N LEU A 31 -21.84 23.14 -5.63
CA LEU A 31 -22.66 22.30 -4.75
C LEU A 31 -21.87 21.12 -4.20
N VAL A 32 -21.07 20.46 -5.05
CA VAL A 32 -20.15 19.40 -4.61
C VAL A 32 -19.12 19.95 -3.62
N LYS A 33 -18.58 21.15 -3.87
CA LYS A 33 -17.67 21.80 -2.92
C LYS A 33 -18.32 22.12 -1.58
N SER A 34 -19.60 22.50 -1.55
CA SER A 34 -20.31 22.78 -0.29
C SER A 34 -20.64 21.51 0.50
N CYS A 35 -20.83 20.38 -0.18
CA CYS A 35 -21.05 19.08 0.47
C CYS A 35 -19.77 18.47 1.07
N ILE A 36 -18.59 18.91 0.65
CA ILE A 36 -17.30 18.37 1.11
C ILE A 36 -16.80 19.17 2.32
N PRO A 37 -16.31 18.50 3.38
CA PRO A 37 -15.78 19.20 4.55
C PRO A 37 -14.48 19.95 4.21
N GLY A 38 -14.26 21.11 4.86
CA GLY A 38 -13.20 22.05 4.52
C GLY A 38 -11.77 21.50 4.64
N ASN A 39 -11.54 20.49 5.48
CA ASN A 39 -10.25 19.80 5.59
C ASN A 39 -9.89 19.07 4.29
N LEU A 40 -10.83 18.31 3.72
CA LEU A 40 -10.69 17.61 2.44
C LEU A 40 -10.48 18.60 1.29
N LEU A 41 -11.22 19.72 1.32
CA LEU A 41 -11.11 20.77 0.32
C LEU A 41 -9.75 21.47 0.36
N THR A 42 -9.18 21.63 1.55
CA THR A 42 -7.83 22.19 1.72
C THR A 42 -6.75 21.26 1.17
N ILE A 43 -6.89 19.94 1.38
CA ILE A 43 -5.98 18.95 0.80
C ILE A 43 -6.08 18.97 -0.73
N TRP A 44 -7.30 19.04 -1.25
CA TRP A 44 -7.55 19.16 -2.69
C TRP A 44 -6.87 20.40 -3.30
N LEU A 45 -7.07 21.58 -2.71
CA LEU A 45 -6.46 22.83 -3.19
C LEU A 45 -4.93 22.84 -3.10
N ARG A 46 -4.35 22.06 -2.18
CA ARG A 46 -2.90 21.90 -2.05
C ARG A 46 -2.33 20.86 -3.02
N ASN A 47 -3.17 20.05 -3.65
CA ASN A 47 -2.73 19.01 -4.57
C ASN A 47 -2.06 19.65 -5.79
N PRO A 48 -0.78 19.30 -6.10
CA PRO A 48 -0.07 19.86 -7.24
C PRO A 48 -0.74 19.58 -8.60
N VAL A 49 -1.61 18.57 -8.69
CA VAL A 49 -2.40 18.28 -9.89
C VAL A 49 -3.40 19.39 -10.16
N VAL A 50 -4.08 19.89 -9.12
CA VAL A 50 -5.02 21.01 -9.22
C VAL A 50 -4.29 22.29 -9.63
N LYS A 51 -3.08 22.51 -9.09
CA LYS A 51 -2.28 23.70 -9.35
C LYS A 51 -1.72 23.82 -10.77
N LYS A 52 -1.54 22.69 -11.46
CA LYS A 52 -1.02 22.68 -12.83
C LYS A 52 -2.11 22.86 -13.88
N GLU A 53 -3.37 22.60 -13.54
CA GLU A 53 -4.49 22.61 -14.48
C GLU A 53 -5.38 23.84 -14.36
N GLU A 54 -5.03 24.78 -13.48
CA GLU A 54 -5.70 26.07 -13.33
C GLU A 54 -5.75 26.84 -14.67
N ASP A 55 -4.69 26.70 -15.48
CA ASP A 55 -4.46 27.50 -16.69
C ASP A 55 -5.17 27.00 -17.96
N LYS A 56 -5.79 25.80 -17.95
CA LYS A 56 -6.30 25.18 -19.19
C LYS A 56 -7.67 24.49 -19.12
N ASN A 57 -8.23 24.26 -17.93
CA ASN A 57 -9.30 23.26 -17.79
C ASN A 57 -10.70 23.83 -17.55
N SER A 58 -11.68 23.36 -18.34
CA SER A 58 -13.11 23.66 -18.19
C SER A 58 -13.66 23.13 -16.85
N CYS A 59 -14.78 23.71 -16.39
CA CYS A 59 -15.36 23.36 -15.09
C CYS A 59 -15.78 21.87 -14.98
N GLY A 60 -16.20 21.26 -16.09
CA GLY A 60 -16.53 19.83 -16.14
C GLY A 60 -15.34 18.92 -15.81
N ASN A 61 -14.14 19.27 -16.28
CA ASN A 61 -12.93 18.50 -16.00
C ASN A 61 -12.49 18.64 -14.52
N LYS A 62 -12.68 19.81 -13.92
CA LYS A 62 -12.38 20.05 -12.49
C LYS A 62 -13.28 19.23 -11.56
N LEU A 63 -14.54 19.05 -11.93
CA LEU A 63 -15.48 18.20 -11.18
C LEU A 63 -15.06 16.72 -11.23
N LEU A 64 -14.73 16.20 -12.43
CA LEU A 64 -14.23 14.83 -12.59
C LEU A 64 -12.96 14.58 -11.78
N GLN A 65 -12.04 15.53 -11.81
CA GLN A 65 -10.82 15.50 -11.03
C GLN A 65 -11.06 15.43 -9.52
N LEU A 66 -12.00 16.25 -9.01
CA LEU A 66 -12.38 16.23 -7.60
C LEU A 66 -12.98 14.88 -7.21
N LEU A 67 -13.80 14.27 -8.07
CA LEU A 67 -14.40 12.96 -7.84
C LEU A 67 -13.35 11.84 -7.80
N LEU A 68 -12.37 11.87 -8.72
CA LEU A 68 -11.25 10.93 -8.73
C LEU A 68 -10.42 11.03 -7.45
N PHE A 69 -10.18 12.25 -6.98
CA PHE A 69 -9.48 12.48 -5.71
C PHE A 69 -10.26 11.95 -4.51
N LEU A 70 -11.55 12.25 -4.42
CA LEU A 70 -12.38 11.74 -3.32
C LEU A 70 -12.42 10.21 -3.31
N ARG A 71 -12.47 9.57 -4.48
CA ARG A 71 -12.37 8.11 -4.59
C ARG A 71 -11.05 7.60 -4.01
N ALA A 72 -9.94 8.19 -4.45
CA ALA A 72 -8.60 7.81 -3.99
C ALA A 72 -8.42 8.01 -2.48
N GLU A 73 -8.95 9.10 -1.92
CA GLU A 73 -8.90 9.38 -0.49
C GLU A 73 -9.71 8.34 0.32
N VAL A 74 -10.93 8.01 -0.13
CA VAL A 74 -11.76 6.97 0.51
C VAL A 74 -11.11 5.59 0.43
N GLU A 75 -10.49 5.24 -0.69
CA GLU A 75 -9.71 4.00 -0.79
C GLU A 75 -8.47 4.02 0.10
N GLY A 76 -7.77 5.15 0.18
CA GLY A 76 -6.62 5.34 1.06
C GLY A 76 -7.00 5.13 2.53
N GLU A 77 -8.13 5.70 2.97
CA GLU A 77 -8.67 5.52 4.32
C GLU A 77 -8.95 4.03 4.60
N LYS A 78 -9.59 3.31 3.66
CA LYS A 78 -9.82 1.86 3.78
C LYS A 78 -8.51 1.08 3.89
N ARG A 79 -7.49 1.41 3.09
CA ARG A 79 -6.17 0.76 3.16
C ARG A 79 -5.49 1.01 4.51
N ILE A 80 -5.55 2.24 5.03
CA ILE A 80 -5.02 2.59 6.36
C ILE A 80 -5.76 1.81 7.45
N LEU A 81 -7.10 1.71 7.36
CA LEU A 81 -7.90 0.92 8.30
C LEU A 81 -7.53 -0.56 8.27
N LEU A 82 -7.36 -1.15 7.07
CA LEU A 82 -6.92 -2.54 6.91
C LEU A 82 -5.53 -2.76 7.49
N ALA A 83 -4.57 -1.86 7.23
CA ALA A 83 -3.24 -1.94 7.82
C ALA A 83 -3.33 -1.88 9.36
N LYS A 84 -4.07 -0.91 9.92
CA LYS A 84 -4.30 -0.78 11.36
C LYS A 84 -4.98 -2.01 11.96
N ALA A 85 -5.90 -2.66 11.25
CA ALA A 85 -6.56 -3.88 11.69
C ALA A 85 -5.61 -5.09 11.64
N GLY A 86 -4.79 -5.21 10.59
CA GLY A 86 -3.79 -6.27 10.44
C GLY A 86 -2.76 -6.29 11.56
N PHE A 87 -2.37 -5.12 12.09
CA PHE A 87 -1.47 -5.01 13.24
C PHE A 87 -2.16 -5.27 14.60
N LYS A 88 -3.50 -5.36 14.66
CA LYS A 88 -4.25 -5.64 15.89
C LYS A 88 -4.54 -7.12 16.12
N SER A 89 -4.10 -8.02 15.24
CA SER A 89 -4.12 -9.46 15.53
C SER A 89 -3.12 -9.74 16.67
N LYS A 90 -3.64 -9.79 17.89
CA LYS A 90 -2.93 -10.27 19.10
C LYS A 90 -2.75 -11.80 19.10
N GLU A 91 -2.92 -12.47 17.97
CA GLU A 91 -2.76 -13.92 17.88
C GLU A 91 -1.29 -14.35 17.69
N ALA A 92 -0.38 -13.41 17.37
CA ALA A 92 1.04 -13.70 17.16
C ALA A 92 1.90 -13.74 18.45
N LEU A 93 1.37 -13.31 19.61
CA LEU A 93 2.15 -13.28 20.86
C LEU A 93 1.96 -14.52 21.75
N ASN A 94 1.09 -15.45 21.39
CA ASN A 94 0.93 -16.72 22.12
C ASN A 94 1.62 -17.88 21.40
N ARG A 95 2.89 -17.68 21.00
CA ARG A 95 3.76 -18.80 20.64
C ARG A 95 4.27 -19.43 21.93
N ASN A 96 3.41 -20.27 22.51
CA ASN A 96 3.81 -21.27 23.49
C ASN A 96 5.08 -21.97 23.00
N LYS A 97 6.08 -22.06 23.89
CA LYS A 97 7.23 -22.95 23.75
C LYS A 97 6.70 -24.35 23.43
N LYS A 98 6.73 -24.74 22.17
CA LYS A 98 6.71 -26.14 21.80
C LYS A 98 7.86 -26.38 20.84
N ASP A 99 8.75 -27.22 21.35
CA ASP A 99 9.83 -27.93 20.70
C ASP A 99 9.62 -28.03 19.18
N ARG A 100 10.49 -27.37 18.41
CA ARG A 100 10.45 -27.47 16.95
C ARG A 100 11.22 -28.71 16.56
N ASP A 101 10.46 -29.75 16.26
CA ASP A 101 10.93 -30.92 15.53
C ASP A 101 11.53 -30.47 14.18
N LEU A 102 12.68 -31.03 13.86
CA LEU A 102 13.64 -30.57 12.85
C LEU A 102 13.28 -31.12 11.46
N GLY A 103 12.06 -30.88 11.00
CA GLY A 103 11.58 -31.36 9.70
C GLY A 103 10.75 -30.32 8.97
N THR A 104 11.31 -29.75 7.90
CA THR A 104 10.56 -28.98 6.89
C THR A 104 10.22 -27.52 7.25
N LEU A 105 11.18 -26.76 7.80
CA LEU A 105 11.11 -25.29 7.76
C LEU A 105 11.79 -24.78 6.48
N VAL A 106 11.01 -24.17 5.59
CA VAL A 106 11.54 -23.36 4.49
C VAL A 106 12.34 -22.21 5.09
N PRO A 107 13.65 -22.09 4.83
CA PRO A 107 14.45 -21.01 5.38
C PRO A 107 13.92 -19.67 4.87
N THR A 108 13.50 -18.81 5.81
CA THR A 108 13.06 -17.44 5.52
C THR A 108 14.26 -16.50 5.68
N ALA A 109 14.26 -15.32 5.05
CA ALA A 109 15.39 -14.37 5.10
C ALA A 109 15.84 -14.00 6.54
N ASP A 110 14.94 -14.02 7.52
CA ASP A 110 15.27 -13.80 8.94
C ASP A 110 16.14 -14.92 9.54
N ASP A 111 16.04 -16.14 9.02
CA ASP A 111 16.84 -17.28 9.46
C ASP A 111 18.31 -17.13 9.01
N LEU A 112 18.56 -16.38 7.93
CA LEU A 112 19.93 -16.01 7.53
C LEU A 112 20.53 -14.95 8.46
N ALA A 113 19.72 -13.96 8.86
CA ALA A 113 20.18 -12.84 9.68
C ALA A 113 20.37 -13.23 11.16
N TYR A 114 19.52 -14.12 11.69
CA TYR A 114 19.48 -14.47 13.11
C TYR A 114 19.69 -15.97 13.40
N GLY A 115 19.46 -16.85 12.42
CA GLY A 115 19.64 -18.30 12.54
C GLY A 115 21.09 -18.78 12.52
N ALA A 116 22.06 -17.88 12.39
CA ALA A 116 23.49 -18.18 12.50
C ALA A 116 23.87 -18.84 13.85
N LYS A 117 23.03 -18.71 14.89
CA LYS A 117 23.22 -19.42 16.17
C LYS A 117 22.87 -20.92 16.12
N ALA A 118 22.17 -21.39 15.09
CA ALA A 118 21.67 -22.77 15.02
C ALA A 118 22.56 -23.73 14.22
N LEU A 119 23.42 -23.24 13.32
CA LEU A 119 24.31 -24.10 12.55
C LEU A 119 25.60 -24.39 13.33
N LYS A 120 25.50 -25.27 14.34
CA LYS A 120 26.67 -25.89 14.99
C LYS A 120 27.46 -26.79 14.03
N SER A 121 26.94 -27.01 12.81
CA SER A 121 27.52 -27.83 11.77
C SER A 121 27.80 -27.04 10.49
N CYS A 122 28.95 -27.30 9.87
CA CYS A 122 29.39 -26.72 8.61
C CYS A 122 28.40 -27.01 7.47
N ILE A 123 27.98 -25.99 6.72
CA ILE A 123 27.03 -26.13 5.61
C ILE A 123 27.57 -26.98 4.44
N PHE A 124 28.88 -27.05 4.28
CA PHE A 124 29.53 -27.78 3.18
C PHE A 124 29.78 -29.26 3.47
N CYS A 125 29.77 -29.67 4.73
CA CYS A 125 30.12 -31.04 5.10
C CYS A 125 29.41 -31.60 6.34
N ALA A 126 28.46 -30.85 6.91
CA ALA A 126 27.67 -31.17 8.09
C ALA A 126 28.47 -31.54 9.36
N LYS A 127 29.78 -31.25 9.40
CA LYS A 127 30.65 -31.51 10.56
C LYS A 127 30.59 -30.36 11.57
N GLY A 128 30.80 -30.65 12.86
CA GLY A 128 30.65 -29.73 13.99
C GLY A 128 31.69 -28.59 14.10
N TYR A 129 31.96 -27.86 13.04
CA TYR A 129 32.87 -26.71 13.01
C TYR A 129 32.30 -25.58 12.14
N ASN A 130 32.84 -24.37 12.30
CA ASN A 130 32.33 -23.19 11.59
C ASN A 130 32.58 -23.28 10.07
N SER A 131 31.59 -22.93 9.26
CA SER A 131 31.67 -23.09 7.80
C SER A 131 32.84 -22.33 7.15
N GLN A 132 33.33 -21.28 7.80
CA GLN A 132 34.49 -20.48 7.37
C GLN A 132 35.81 -21.28 7.36
N ASP A 133 35.95 -22.25 8.26
CA ASP A 133 37.16 -23.07 8.41
C ASP A 133 37.12 -24.34 7.56
N CYS A 134 36.07 -24.52 6.74
CA CYS A 134 35.88 -25.72 5.94
C CYS A 134 36.83 -25.81 4.75
N PHE A 135 37.72 -26.81 4.77
CA PHE A 135 38.57 -27.13 3.62
C PHE A 135 37.77 -27.53 2.38
N LYS A 136 36.62 -28.20 2.54
CA LYS A 136 35.72 -28.50 1.41
C LYS A 136 35.02 -27.25 0.88
N GLY A 137 34.64 -26.31 1.75
CA GLY A 137 34.05 -25.02 1.36
C GLY A 137 35.00 -24.18 0.50
N LYS A 138 36.29 -24.16 0.85
CA LYS A 138 37.34 -23.47 0.07
C LYS A 138 37.54 -24.02 -1.35
N LYS A 139 37.09 -25.25 -1.64
CA LYS A 139 37.18 -25.87 -2.97
C LYS A 139 35.99 -25.52 -3.88
N TYR A 140 34.93 -24.89 -3.36
CA TYR A 140 33.82 -24.45 -4.20
C TYR A 140 34.16 -23.13 -4.91
N PRO A 141 34.00 -23.04 -6.23
CA PRO A 141 34.26 -21.81 -6.96
C PRO A 141 33.23 -20.74 -6.56
N LEU A 142 33.72 -19.59 -6.09
CA LEU A 142 32.88 -18.42 -5.82
C LEU A 142 32.33 -17.89 -7.15
N ARG A 143 31.02 -18.06 -7.39
CA ARG A 143 30.35 -17.36 -8.48
C ARG A 143 30.29 -15.88 -8.13
N LYS A 144 31.10 -15.06 -8.82
CA LYS A 144 31.01 -13.60 -8.74
C LYS A 144 29.69 -13.17 -9.39
N SER A 145 28.70 -12.78 -8.60
CA SER A 145 27.51 -12.10 -9.12
C SER A 145 27.90 -10.71 -9.58
N LYS A 146 27.85 -10.46 -10.90
CA LYS A 146 27.83 -9.10 -11.46
C LYS A 146 26.52 -8.45 -11.02
N ILE A 147 26.62 -7.52 -10.08
CA ILE A 147 25.54 -6.61 -9.75
C ILE A 147 25.50 -5.60 -10.90
N PHE A 148 24.41 -5.63 -11.67
CA PHE A 148 24.05 -4.57 -12.62
C PHE A 148 23.14 -3.57 -11.92
#